data_AF-A0A924CF90-F1
#
_entry.id   AF-A0A924CF90-F1
#
_cell.length_a   1.000
_cell.length_b   1.000
_cell.length_c   1.000
_cell.angle_alpha   90.00
_cell.angle_beta   90.00
_cell.angle_gamma   90.00
#
_symmetry.space_group_name_H-M   'P 1'
#
loop_
_entity.id
_entity.type
_entity.pdbx_description
1 polymer ?
#
loop_
_entity_poly.entity_id
_entity_poly.type
_entity_poly.pdbx_seq_one_letter_code
_entity_poly.pdbx_strand_id
1 'polypeptide(L)'
;MKILIIMDPGILIPVKGYGGIERIIEMLAKEYARLGHKVELLITDGSTVEGCKVHGYGKEGFPPKKWDARKAVPAVWQFLRKHKNEFDLIHNFGRLFYLLPILNHPVKKIMSYQREIHPRNIKWANRLLHKNLMFTGCSQNLINRANVTKNWVCVYNACDFSRYDLRKEVEKDAPLLFLGR
;
A
#
# COMPACT_ATOMS: atom_id res chain seq x y z
N MET A 1 12.45 14.13 -2.04
CA MET A 1 11.01 14.40 -1.80
C MET A 1 10.62 13.93 -0.40
N LYS A 2 9.56 14.50 0.18
CA LYS A 2 8.89 13.97 1.38
C LYS A 2 7.65 13.16 0.94
N ILE A 3 7.67 11.86 1.24
CA ILE A 3 6.70 10.87 0.76
C ILE A 3 5.93 10.29 1.94
N LEU A 4 4.60 10.26 1.85
CA LEU A 4 3.73 9.54 2.79
C LEU A 4 3.25 8.24 2.15
N ILE A 5 3.53 7.09 2.78
CA ILE A 5 2.94 5.80 2.41
C ILE A 5 1.78 5.49 3.36
N ILE A 6 0.62 5.06 2.82
CA ILE A 6 -0.57 4.74 3.63
C ILE A 6 -1.00 3.30 3.35
N MET A 7 -1.34 2.54 4.39
CA MET A 7 -1.87 1.18 4.26
C MET A 7 -3.03 0.95 5.23
N ASP A 8 -3.93 0.02 4.94
CA ASP A 8 -4.98 -0.38 5.89
C ASP A 8 -4.36 -0.99 7.17
N PRO A 9 -4.87 -0.68 8.37
CA PRO A 9 -4.31 -1.25 9.59
C PRO A 9 -4.79 -2.68 9.79
N GLY A 10 -3.98 -3.51 10.43
CA GLY A 10 -4.34 -4.88 10.85
C GLY A 10 -3.16 -5.84 10.88
N ILE A 11 -2.17 -5.67 9.99
CA ILE A 11 -0.94 -6.46 9.98
C ILE A 11 0.23 -5.51 10.28
N LEU A 12 1.14 -5.94 11.15
CA LEU A 12 2.33 -5.16 11.50
C LEU A 12 3.39 -5.23 10.38
N ILE A 13 4.20 -4.17 10.31
CA ILE A 13 5.51 -4.18 9.65
C ILE A 13 6.57 -4.04 10.74
N PRO A 14 7.61 -4.89 10.83
CA PRO A 14 7.84 -6.09 10.03
C PRO A 14 6.76 -7.17 10.19
N VAL A 15 6.52 -7.93 9.12
CA VAL A 15 5.48 -8.97 9.10
C VAL A 15 5.91 -10.19 9.89
N LYS A 16 5.13 -10.56 10.92
CA LYS A 16 5.37 -11.77 11.76
C LYS A 16 4.95 -13.09 11.10
N GLY A 17 3.99 -13.05 10.17
CA GLY A 17 3.44 -14.24 9.52
C GLY A 17 3.04 -14.00 8.06
N TYR A 18 1.78 -14.26 7.73
CA TYR A 18 1.24 -13.92 6.41
C TYR A 18 1.06 -12.40 6.26
N GLY A 19 1.51 -11.85 5.14
CA GLY A 19 1.39 -10.43 4.82
C GLY A 19 2.19 -10.09 3.57
N GLY A 20 1.57 -10.20 2.39
CA GLY A 20 2.24 -9.93 1.12
C GLY A 20 2.40 -8.43 0.86
N ILE A 21 1.31 -7.67 1.04
CA ILE A 21 1.26 -6.23 0.79
C ILE A 21 2.23 -5.49 1.71
N GLU A 22 2.26 -5.90 2.98
CA GLU A 22 3.08 -5.31 4.03
C GLU A 22 4.58 -5.50 3.74
N ARG A 23 4.98 -6.66 3.20
CA ARG A 23 6.37 -6.90 2.73
C ARG A 23 6.75 -6.00 1.56
N ILE A 24 5.84 -5.79 0.61
CA ILE A 24 6.06 -4.88 -0.52
C ILE A 24 6.19 -3.43 -0.03
N ILE A 25 5.33 -3.01 0.90
CA ILE A 25 5.37 -1.66 1.48
C ILE A 25 6.69 -1.44 2.25
N GLU A 26 7.11 -2.41 3.06
CA GLU A 26 8.37 -2.34 3.80
C GLU A 26 9.56 -2.16 2.84
N MET A 27 9.66 -3.01 1.82
CA MET A 27 10.72 -2.97 0.82
C MET A 27 10.72 -1.64 0.06
N LEU A 28 9.55 -1.16 -0.37
CA LEU A 28 9.42 0.10 -1.10
C LEU A 28 9.80 1.30 -0.22
N ALA A 29 9.38 1.32 1.05
CA ALA A 29 9.69 2.39 1.98
C ALA A 29 11.20 2.49 2.23
N LYS A 30 11.85 1.34 2.49
CA LYS A 30 13.30 1.25 2.64
C LYS A 30 14.03 1.72 1.38
N GLU A 31 13.54 1.33 0.20
CA GLU A 31 14.17 1.71 -1.05
C GLU A 31 14.01 3.21 -1.36
N TYR A 32 12.85 3.81 -1.09
CA TYR A 32 12.68 5.26 -1.18
C TYR A 32 13.61 6.01 -0.22
N ALA A 33 13.76 5.53 1.02
CA ALA A 33 14.68 6.12 1.98
C ALA A 33 16.13 6.01 1.50
N ARG A 34 16.53 4.83 0.97
CA ARG A 34 17.86 4.58 0.39
C ARG A 34 18.18 5.52 -0.78
N LEU A 35 17.17 5.87 -1.59
CA LEU A 35 17.28 6.85 -2.67
C LEU A 35 17.27 8.32 -2.20
N GLY A 36 17.36 8.58 -0.88
CA GLY A 36 17.48 9.91 -0.31
C GLY A 36 16.14 10.65 -0.12
N HIS A 37 15.01 9.94 -0.16
CA HIS A 37 13.70 10.55 0.15
C HIS A 37 13.42 10.52 1.66
N LYS A 38 12.66 11.52 2.13
CA LYS A 38 12.13 11.53 3.51
C LYS A 38 10.82 10.75 3.51
N VAL A 39 10.84 9.55 4.05
CA VAL A 39 9.69 8.63 4.02
C VAL A 39 8.98 8.61 5.36
N GLU A 40 7.68 8.90 5.34
CA GLU A 40 6.79 8.69 6.47
C GLU A 40 5.73 7.65 6.11
N LEU A 41 5.28 6.85 7.08
CA LEU A 41 4.25 5.83 6.89
C LEU A 41 3.09 6.07 7.85
N LEU A 42 1.86 5.93 7.36
CA LEU A 42 0.65 5.86 8.17
C LEU A 42 0.09 4.44 8.06
N ILE A 43 0.41 3.61 9.06
CA ILE A 43 0.21 2.15 9.03
C ILE A 43 -0.20 1.62 10.41
N THR A 44 -0.40 0.30 10.55
CA THR A 44 -0.83 -0.35 11.81
C THR A 44 0.02 0.10 12.99
N ASP A 45 -0.64 0.51 14.08
CA ASP A 45 0.03 0.88 15.33
C ASP A 45 0.95 -0.23 15.85
N GLY A 46 2.13 0.15 16.34
CA GLY A 46 3.21 -0.77 16.71
C GLY A 46 4.14 -1.21 15.56
N SER A 47 3.88 -0.78 14.32
CA SER A 47 4.80 -1.06 13.20
C SER A 47 6.05 -0.18 13.25
N THR A 48 7.15 -0.70 12.72
CA THR A 48 8.43 0.00 12.56
C THR A 48 9.02 -0.30 11.18
N VAL A 49 9.67 0.70 10.59
CA VAL A 49 10.40 0.56 9.32
C VAL A 49 11.69 1.36 9.45
N GLU A 50 12.82 0.68 9.27
CA GLU A 50 14.14 1.30 9.34
C GLU A 50 14.28 2.45 8.33
N GLY A 51 14.92 3.54 8.76
CA GLY A 51 15.15 4.73 7.93
C GLY A 51 13.88 5.56 7.64
N CYS A 52 12.73 5.20 8.21
CA CYS A 52 11.46 5.88 7.95
C CYS A 52 10.77 6.31 9.26
N LYS A 53 9.95 7.35 9.19
CA LYS A 53 9.09 7.76 10.31
C LYS A 53 7.74 7.04 10.23
N VAL A 54 7.32 6.38 11.30
CA VAL A 54 6.03 5.68 11.34
C VAL A 54 5.03 6.43 12.22
N HIS A 55 3.82 6.61 11.69
CA HIS A 55 2.63 7.06 12.39
C HIS A 55 1.69 5.86 12.53
N GLY A 56 1.62 5.31 13.74
CA GLY A 56 0.76 4.20 14.07
C GLY A 56 -0.71 4.61 14.13
N TYR A 57 -1.60 3.77 13.57
CA TYR A 57 -3.03 3.89 13.81
C TYR A 57 -3.74 2.53 13.71
N GLY A 58 -4.94 2.45 14.27
CA GLY A 58 -5.67 1.18 14.34
C GLY A 58 -5.00 0.19 15.30
N LYS A 59 -5.33 -1.10 15.18
CA LYS A 59 -4.78 -2.17 16.02
C LYS A 59 -4.34 -3.35 15.15
N GLU A 60 -3.34 -4.10 15.63
CA GLU A 60 -2.99 -5.40 15.08
C GLU A 60 -4.19 -6.35 15.21
N GLY A 61 -4.45 -7.12 14.15
CA GLY A 61 -5.58 -8.04 14.04
C GLY A 61 -6.07 -8.15 12.60
N PHE A 62 -5.94 -9.34 12.01
CA PHE A 62 -6.42 -9.62 10.66
C PHE A 62 -7.29 -10.90 10.63
N PRO A 63 -8.50 -10.87 10.04
CA PRO A 63 -9.16 -9.68 9.48
C PRO A 63 -9.59 -8.72 10.60
N PRO A 64 -9.59 -7.40 10.34
CA PRO A 64 -9.99 -6.42 11.35
C PRO A 64 -11.48 -6.57 11.68
N LYS A 65 -11.85 -6.33 12.95
CA LYS A 65 -13.27 -6.24 13.32
C LYS A 65 -13.92 -5.09 12.54
N LYS A 66 -15.19 -5.25 12.16
CA LYS A 66 -15.94 -4.24 11.35
C LYS A 66 -15.83 -2.83 11.94
N TRP A 67 -15.86 -2.71 13.27
CA TRP A 67 -15.76 -1.44 13.96
C TRP A 67 -14.37 -0.79 13.83
N ASP A 68 -13.30 -1.57 13.97
CA ASP A 68 -11.92 -1.08 13.82
C ASP A 68 -11.66 -0.64 12.37
N ALA A 69 -12.15 -1.41 11.40
CA ALA A 69 -12.09 -1.03 9.99
C ALA A 69 -12.84 0.28 9.69
N ARG A 70 -13.96 0.56 10.39
CA ARG A 70 -14.68 1.84 10.25
C ARG A 70 -13.91 2.99 10.90
N LYS A 71 -13.38 2.80 12.10
CA LYS A 71 -12.57 3.80 12.84
C LYS A 71 -11.29 4.21 12.12
N ALA A 72 -10.72 3.34 11.30
CA ALA A 72 -9.55 3.65 10.49
C ALA A 72 -9.78 4.79 9.48
N VAL A 73 -11.01 4.97 8.98
CA VAL A 73 -11.33 6.05 8.01
C VAL A 73 -11.18 7.45 8.61
N PRO A 74 -11.88 7.83 9.70
CA PRO A 74 -11.74 9.17 10.26
C PRO A 74 -10.31 9.46 10.73
N ALA A 75 -9.58 8.45 11.24
CA ALA A 75 -8.18 8.62 11.62
C ALA A 75 -7.29 9.03 10.43
N VAL A 76 -7.36 8.30 9.31
CA VAL A 76 -6.59 8.64 8.10
C VAL A 76 -7.02 9.99 7.55
N TRP A 77 -8.32 10.27 7.54
CA TRP A 77 -8.83 11.56 7.07
C TRP A 77 -8.37 12.73 7.91
N GLN A 78 -8.35 12.59 9.24
CA GLN A 78 -7.85 13.62 10.14
C GLN A 78 -6.36 13.88 9.90
N PHE A 79 -5.56 12.81 9.79
CA PHE A 79 -4.14 12.91 9.49
C PHE A 79 -3.90 13.64 8.17
N LEU A 80 -4.58 13.21 7.10
CA LEU A 80 -4.44 13.82 5.78
C LEU A 80 -4.87 15.29 5.77
N ARG A 81 -5.98 15.66 6.42
CA ARG A 81 -6.41 17.07 6.49
C ARG A 81 -5.38 17.95 7.15
N LYS A 82 -4.71 17.46 8.20
CA LYS A 82 -3.70 18.18 8.97
C LYS A 82 -2.36 18.28 8.22
N HIS A 83 -1.92 17.21 7.57
CA HIS A 83 -0.54 17.09 7.08
C HIS A 83 -0.40 17.11 5.54
N LYS A 84 -1.48 17.23 4.76
CA LYS A 84 -1.45 17.20 3.28
C LYS A 84 -0.48 18.18 2.61
N ASN A 85 -0.11 19.27 3.28
CA ASN A 85 0.81 20.30 2.76
C ASN A 85 2.29 19.98 3.04
N GLU A 86 2.58 18.95 3.83
CA GLU A 86 3.94 18.57 4.20
C GLU A 86 4.57 17.56 3.25
N PHE A 87 3.79 16.97 2.35
CA PHE A 87 4.21 15.88 1.48
C PHE A 87 4.21 16.30 0.03
N ASP A 88 5.24 15.90 -0.70
CA ASP A 88 5.30 16.04 -2.16
C ASP A 88 4.44 14.96 -2.83
N LEU A 89 4.37 13.77 -2.22
CA LEU A 89 3.69 12.59 -2.73
C LEU A 89 3.00 11.81 -1.60
N ILE A 90 1.76 11.40 -1.85
CA ILE A 90 1.00 10.46 -1.02
C ILE A 90 0.78 9.17 -1.81
N HIS A 91 1.40 8.08 -1.36
CA HIS A 91 1.36 6.77 -1.98
C HIS A 91 0.49 5.81 -1.15
N ASN A 92 -0.74 5.57 -1.60
CA ASN A 92 -1.74 4.83 -0.85
C ASN A 92 -1.90 3.39 -1.38
N PHE A 93 -1.77 2.42 -0.47
CA PHE A 93 -2.06 0.99 -0.68
C PHE A 93 -3.34 0.53 0.04
N GLY A 94 -3.94 1.39 0.87
CA GLY A 94 -5.13 1.08 1.64
C GLY A 94 -6.42 1.19 0.81
N ARG A 95 -7.45 1.82 1.38
CA ARG A 95 -8.71 2.08 0.69
C ARG A 95 -8.60 3.33 -0.16
N LEU A 96 -9.14 3.31 -1.39
CA LEU A 96 -9.26 4.51 -2.23
C LEU A 96 -10.00 5.65 -1.51
N PHE A 97 -11.00 5.30 -0.70
CA PHE A 97 -11.79 6.25 0.10
C PHE A 97 -10.95 7.07 1.09
N TYR A 98 -9.76 6.61 1.48
CA TYR A 98 -8.86 7.40 2.32
C TYR A 98 -8.42 8.70 1.65
N LEU A 99 -8.32 8.73 0.32
CA LEU A 99 -7.88 9.91 -0.43
C LEU A 99 -8.95 10.99 -0.56
N LEU A 100 -10.21 10.73 -0.17
CA LEU A 100 -11.32 11.65 -0.37
C LEU A 100 -11.06 13.09 0.15
N PRO A 101 -10.51 13.31 1.37
CA PRO A 101 -10.28 14.66 1.90
C PRO A 101 -9.25 15.48 1.13
N ILE A 102 -8.44 14.81 0.32
CA ILE A 102 -7.36 15.43 -0.45
C ILE A 102 -7.55 15.25 -1.95
N LEU A 103 -8.66 14.66 -2.41
CA LEU A 103 -8.82 14.19 -3.79
C LEU A 103 -8.57 15.30 -4.83
N ASN A 104 -9.09 16.51 -4.58
CA ASN A 104 -8.89 17.71 -5.40
C ASN A 104 -7.73 18.62 -4.93
N HIS A 105 -6.95 18.19 -3.93
CA HIS A 105 -5.78 18.91 -3.44
C HIS A 105 -4.60 18.78 -4.41
N PRO A 106 -3.70 19.77 -4.59
CA PRO A 106 -2.61 19.71 -5.55
C PRO A 106 -1.49 18.69 -5.24
N VAL A 107 -1.42 18.14 -4.03
CA VAL A 107 -0.43 17.09 -3.67
C VAL A 107 -0.49 15.92 -4.66
N LYS A 108 0.66 15.35 -5.07
CA LYS A 108 0.68 14.19 -5.96
C LYS A 108 0.20 12.95 -5.21
N LYS A 109 -0.54 12.07 -5.88
CA LYS A 109 -1.15 10.89 -5.28
C LYS A 109 -0.97 9.68 -6.18
N ILE A 110 -0.55 8.59 -5.59
CA ILE A 110 -0.56 7.27 -6.20
C ILE A 110 -1.51 6.39 -5.39
N MET A 111 -2.43 5.72 -6.06
CA MET A 111 -3.26 4.65 -5.50
C MET A 111 -2.82 3.32 -6.10
N SER A 112 -2.23 2.44 -5.29
CA SER A 112 -1.67 1.17 -5.74
C SER A 112 -2.50 -0.02 -5.28
N TYR A 113 -2.84 -0.87 -6.23
CA TYR A 113 -3.63 -2.08 -6.01
C TYR A 113 -2.75 -3.32 -6.03
N GLN A 114 -2.72 -3.99 -4.88
CA GLN A 114 -2.07 -5.29 -4.65
C GLN A 114 -3.09 -6.44 -4.49
N ARG A 115 -4.35 -6.16 -4.82
CA ARG A 115 -5.51 -7.05 -4.70
C ARG A 115 -6.52 -6.69 -5.80
N GLU A 116 -7.58 -7.49 -5.90
CA GLU A 116 -8.64 -7.28 -6.90
C GLU A 116 -9.14 -5.82 -6.91
N ILE A 117 -9.23 -5.26 -8.12
CA ILE A 117 -9.69 -3.88 -8.33
C ILE A 117 -11.20 -3.93 -8.56
N HIS A 118 -11.96 -3.25 -7.72
CA HIS A 118 -13.41 -3.14 -7.93
C HIS A 118 -13.74 -1.96 -8.86
N PRO A 119 -14.23 -2.20 -10.09
CA PRO A 119 -14.43 -1.14 -11.09
C PRO A 119 -15.41 -0.06 -10.63
N ARG A 120 -16.39 -0.44 -9.79
CA ARG A 120 -17.34 0.50 -9.19
C ARG A 120 -16.63 1.63 -8.43
N ASN A 121 -15.60 1.33 -7.65
CA ASN A 121 -14.89 2.33 -6.85
C ASN A 121 -14.10 3.29 -7.74
N ILE A 122 -13.50 2.77 -8.82
CA ILE A 122 -12.77 3.56 -9.80
C ILE A 122 -13.72 4.50 -10.56
N LYS A 123 -14.86 3.99 -11.04
CA LYS A 123 -15.90 4.79 -11.70
C LYS A 123 -16.37 5.93 -10.80
N TRP A 124 -16.59 5.67 -9.51
CA TRP A 124 -16.95 6.70 -8.55
C TRP A 124 -15.86 7.75 -8.37
N ALA A 125 -14.60 7.34 -8.21
CA ALA A 125 -13.50 8.29 -8.06
C ALA A 125 -13.30 9.16 -9.32
N ASN A 126 -13.44 8.59 -10.51
CA ASN A 126 -13.31 9.32 -11.78
C ASN A 126 -14.47 10.30 -12.06
N ARG A 127 -15.63 10.10 -11.42
CA ARG A 127 -16.74 11.07 -11.48
C ARG A 127 -16.52 12.29 -10.59
N LEU A 128 -15.64 12.17 -9.60
CA LEU A 128 -15.29 13.28 -8.70
C LEU A 128 -14.17 14.11 -9.32
N LEU A 129 -14.17 15.41 -9.02
CA LEU A 129 -13.03 16.26 -9.34
C LEU A 129 -11.81 15.80 -8.55
N HIS A 130 -10.79 15.33 -9.26
CA HIS A 130 -9.53 14.89 -8.68
C HIS A 130 -8.34 15.56 -9.37
N LYS A 131 -7.27 15.80 -8.61
CA LYS A 131 -6.02 16.36 -9.12
C LYS A 131 -4.84 15.46 -8.79
N ASN A 132 -3.93 15.33 -9.74
CA ASN A 132 -2.64 14.65 -9.58
C ASN A 132 -2.77 13.23 -9.00
N LEU A 133 -3.77 12.47 -9.46
CA LEU A 133 -4.03 11.09 -9.03
C LEU A 133 -3.66 10.12 -10.14
N MET A 134 -2.75 9.21 -9.84
CA MET A 134 -2.37 8.08 -10.68
C MET A 134 -2.73 6.77 -9.99
N PHE A 135 -3.11 5.77 -10.78
CA PHE A 135 -3.39 4.43 -10.28
C PHE A 135 -2.31 3.47 -10.73
N THR A 136 -1.95 2.50 -9.88
CA THR A 136 -1.10 1.39 -10.29
C THR A 136 -1.70 0.05 -9.89
N GLY A 137 -1.37 -0.98 -10.66
CA GLY A 137 -1.71 -2.38 -10.36
C GLY A 137 -0.48 -3.26 -10.41
N CYS A 138 -0.44 -4.30 -9.58
CA CYS A 138 0.71 -5.21 -9.50
C CYS A 138 0.86 -6.18 -10.68
N SER A 139 -0.11 -6.21 -11.60
CA SER A 139 -0.02 -6.95 -12.86
C SER A 139 -0.89 -6.32 -13.95
N GLN A 140 -0.47 -6.46 -15.21
CA GLN A 140 -1.24 -5.96 -16.35
C GLN A 140 -2.60 -6.68 -16.46
N ASN A 141 -2.63 -7.98 -16.16
CA ASN A 141 -3.86 -8.76 -16.15
C ASN A 141 -4.89 -8.22 -15.14
N LEU A 142 -4.44 -7.86 -13.92
CA LEU A 142 -5.30 -7.25 -12.91
C LEU A 142 -5.93 -5.94 -13.39
N ILE A 143 -5.13 -5.08 -14.05
CA ILE A 143 -5.62 -3.80 -14.61
C ILE A 143 -6.62 -4.05 -15.74
N ASN A 144 -6.32 -4.97 -16.65
CA ASN A 144 -7.17 -5.30 -17.79
C ASN A 144 -8.54 -5.85 -17.35
N ARG A 145 -8.56 -6.77 -16.38
CA ARG A 145 -9.81 -7.34 -15.83
C ARG A 145 -10.72 -6.29 -15.19
N ALA A 146 -10.13 -5.23 -14.64
CA ALA A 146 -10.89 -4.15 -14.04
C ALA A 146 -11.57 -3.23 -15.09
N ASN A 147 -11.18 -3.32 -16.36
CA ASN A 147 -11.66 -2.50 -17.47
C ASN A 147 -11.73 -1.00 -17.11
N VAL A 148 -10.61 -0.51 -16.58
CA VAL A 148 -10.46 0.83 -16.02
C VAL A 148 -10.00 1.84 -17.08
N THR A 149 -10.26 3.12 -16.84
CA THR A 149 -9.99 4.22 -17.79
C THR A 149 -8.52 4.66 -17.76
N LYS A 150 -8.20 5.85 -18.32
CA LYS A 150 -6.86 6.46 -18.35
C LYS A 150 -6.21 6.60 -16.96
N ASN A 151 -4.87 6.78 -16.94
CA ASN A 151 -4.00 7.00 -15.77
C ASN A 151 -3.64 5.76 -14.93
N TRP A 152 -3.46 4.62 -15.59
CA TRP A 152 -3.00 3.38 -14.97
C TRP A 152 -1.61 2.99 -15.44
N VAL A 153 -0.78 2.53 -14.49
CA VAL A 153 0.55 1.98 -14.78
C VAL A 153 0.67 0.61 -14.10
N CYS A 154 1.16 -0.39 -14.84
CA CYS A 154 1.51 -1.67 -14.26
C CYS A 154 2.87 -1.55 -13.56
N VAL A 155 2.93 -1.90 -12.28
CA VAL A 155 4.18 -1.94 -11.50
C VAL A 155 4.25 -3.29 -10.80
N TYR A 156 5.06 -4.19 -11.32
CA TYR A 156 5.19 -5.54 -10.78
C TYR A 156 5.79 -5.53 -9.37
N ASN A 157 5.42 -6.53 -8.58
CA ASN A 157 6.03 -6.74 -7.27
C ASN A 157 7.49 -7.14 -7.44
N ALA A 158 8.35 -6.56 -6.61
CA ALA A 158 9.74 -6.97 -6.48
C ALA A 158 9.89 -7.98 -5.33
N CYS A 159 11.02 -8.66 -5.30
CA CYS A 159 11.47 -9.44 -4.17
C CYS A 159 12.94 -9.09 -3.87
N ASP A 160 13.31 -9.23 -2.61
CA ASP A 160 14.69 -9.11 -2.19
C ASP A 160 15.39 -10.47 -2.34
N PHE A 161 16.16 -10.61 -3.42
CA PHE A 161 16.89 -11.84 -3.73
C PHE A 161 17.92 -12.22 -2.66
N SER A 162 18.42 -11.26 -1.87
CA SER A 162 19.38 -11.56 -0.80
C SER A 162 18.79 -12.41 0.33
N ARG A 163 17.46 -12.54 0.38
CA ARG A 163 16.74 -13.35 1.36
C ARG A 163 16.50 -14.79 0.93
N TYR A 164 16.91 -15.17 -0.27
CA TYR A 164 16.63 -16.48 -0.85
C TYR A 164 17.90 -17.14 -1.36
N ASP A 165 18.12 -18.38 -0.95
CA ASP A 165 19.16 -19.23 -1.50
C ASP A 165 18.65 -20.02 -2.69
N LEU A 166 19.28 -19.86 -3.85
CA LEU A 166 18.94 -20.63 -5.04
C LEU A 166 19.33 -22.10 -4.86
N ARG A 167 18.34 -22.99 -4.90
CA ARG A 167 18.54 -24.44 -5.01
C ARG A 167 18.16 -24.88 -6.43
N LYS A 168 19.17 -25.29 -7.22
CA LYS A 168 18.98 -25.74 -8.61
C LYS A 168 18.54 -27.21 -8.70
N GLU A 169 18.84 -27.98 -7.67
CA GLU A 169 18.49 -29.40 -7.55
C GLU A 169 17.71 -29.62 -6.26
N VAL A 170 16.72 -30.50 -6.32
CA VAL A 170 15.87 -30.93 -5.20
C VAL A 170 15.86 -32.44 -5.14
N GLU A 171 15.77 -33.01 -3.94
CA GLU A 171 15.70 -34.46 -3.73
C GLU A 171 14.42 -35.04 -4.37
N LYS A 172 14.48 -36.32 -4.78
CA LYS A 172 13.36 -36.96 -5.49
C LYS A 172 12.09 -37.09 -4.66
N ASP A 173 12.24 -37.12 -3.34
CA ASP A 173 11.20 -37.21 -2.33
C ASP A 173 10.88 -35.86 -1.65
N ALA A 174 11.43 -34.76 -2.18
CA ALA A 174 11.13 -33.43 -1.68
C ALA A 174 9.61 -33.14 -1.73
N PRO A 175 9.03 -32.58 -0.66
CA PRO A 175 7.60 -32.34 -0.60
C PRO A 175 7.19 -31.19 -1.52
N LEU A 176 5.96 -31.26 -2.04
CA LEU A 176 5.31 -30.11 -2.65
C LEU A 176 4.89 -29.11 -1.56
N LEU A 177 5.11 -27.82 -1.82
CA LEU A 177 4.76 -26.75 -0.89
C LEU A 177 3.64 -25.88 -1.47
N PHE A 178 2.59 -25.67 -0.67
CA PHE A 178 1.62 -24.59 -0.88
C PHE A 178 1.83 -23.52 0.18
N LEU A 179 2.11 -22.30 -0.23
CA LEU A 179 2.22 -21.14 0.64
C LEU A 179 1.23 -20.07 0.20
N GLY A 180 0.11 -20.00 0.90
CA GLY A 180 -0.98 -19.09 0.56
C GLY A 180 -2.00 -18.98 1.69
N ARG A 181 -3.11 -18.32 1.39
CA ARG A 181 -4.30 -18.26 2.23
C ARG A 181 -5.48 -18.89 1.53
#